data_AF-A0AAD7J412-F1
#
_entry.id   AF-A0AAD7J412-F1
#
_cell.length_a   1.000
_cell.length_b   1.000
_cell.length_c   1.000
_cell.angle_alpha   90.00
_cell.angle_beta   90.00
_cell.angle_gamma   90.00
#
_symmetry.space_group_name_H-M   'P 1'
#
loop_
_entity.id
_entity.type
_entity.pdbx_description
1 polymer ?
#
loop_
_entity_poly.entity_id
_entity_poly.type
_entity_poly.pdbx_seq_one_letter_code
_entity_poly.pdbx_strand_id
1 'polypeptide(L)'
;APGEMWKFHHIMTRPFFSRDKVSHFDIFDHHADTVISIMKERMRGGYAIDFQGIIGRFTMDSATEFLVGCCVDSLKANIPYVPNVLFPPSQSRGEVNKFIEAFNEAMQAIAEREILGYIWPLYEIFRDTTAEPMKIVSAFLDPIVRSAVEKKQ
;
A
#
# COMPACT_ATOMS: atom_id res chain seq x y z
N ALA A 1 -13.69 5.71 -26.64
CA ALA A 1 -14.17 6.70 -25.63
C ALA A 1 -13.81 6.24 -24.22
N PRO A 2 -13.74 7.11 -23.18
CA PRO A 2 -13.36 6.71 -21.81
C PRO A 2 -14.10 5.48 -21.26
N GLY A 3 -15.36 5.26 -21.67
CA GLY A 3 -16.14 4.09 -21.30
C GLY A 3 -15.63 2.73 -21.84
N GLU A 4 -14.96 2.71 -23.00
CA GLU A 4 -14.40 1.46 -23.55
C GLU A 4 -13.15 1.02 -22.78
N MET A 5 -12.28 1.97 -22.43
CA MET A 5 -11.10 1.69 -21.60
C MET A 5 -11.50 1.23 -20.21
N TRP A 6 -12.48 1.89 -19.58
CA TRP A 6 -13.02 1.45 -18.30
C TRP A 6 -13.59 0.02 -18.39
N LYS A 7 -14.38 -0.27 -19.43
CA LYS A 7 -14.96 -1.60 -19.65
C LYS A 7 -13.88 -2.66 -19.86
N PHE A 8 -12.83 -2.34 -20.61
CA PHE A 8 -11.68 -3.20 -20.82
C PHE A 8 -10.97 -3.55 -19.50
N HIS A 9 -10.61 -2.54 -18.70
CA HIS A 9 -9.98 -2.76 -17.40
C HIS A 9 -10.89 -3.56 -16.46
N HIS A 10 -12.19 -3.26 -16.42
CA HIS A 10 -13.14 -3.96 -15.56
C HIS A 10 -13.30 -5.43 -15.96
N ILE A 11 -13.31 -5.76 -17.26
CA ILE A 11 -13.37 -7.16 -17.72
C ILE A 11 -12.10 -7.90 -17.31
N MET A 12 -10.94 -7.26 -17.43
CA MET A 12 -9.65 -7.85 -17.07
C MET A 12 -9.50 -8.10 -15.57
N THR A 13 -10.03 -7.23 -14.70
CA THR A 13 -9.89 -7.34 -13.24
C THR A 13 -10.97 -8.19 -12.58
N ARG A 14 -12.14 -8.38 -13.21
CA ARG A 14 -13.26 -9.16 -12.65
C ARG A 14 -12.88 -10.57 -12.15
N PRO A 15 -12.02 -11.35 -12.83
CA PRO A 15 -11.65 -12.70 -12.38
C PRO A 15 -10.93 -12.74 -11.02
N PHE A 16 -10.25 -11.66 -10.62
CA PHE A 16 -9.56 -11.59 -9.32
C PHE A 16 -10.55 -11.54 -8.14
N PHE A 17 -11.80 -11.10 -8.38
CA PHE A 17 -12.84 -10.98 -7.37
C PHE A 17 -13.95 -12.03 -7.52
N SER A 18 -13.64 -13.16 -8.16
CA SER A 18 -14.57 -14.30 -8.20
C SER A 18 -14.74 -14.89 -6.79
N ARG A 19 -15.90 -15.49 -6.52
CA ARG A 19 -16.24 -16.04 -5.20
C ARG A 19 -15.19 -17.04 -4.69
N ASP A 20 -14.66 -17.87 -5.60
CA ASP A 20 -13.64 -18.88 -5.28
C ASP A 20 -12.30 -18.25 -4.86
N LYS A 21 -11.97 -17.06 -5.39
CA LYS A 21 -10.77 -16.31 -5.00
C LYS A 21 -10.97 -15.53 -3.71
N VAL A 22 -12.14 -14.92 -3.54
CA VAL A 22 -12.49 -14.11 -2.36
C VAL A 22 -12.71 -14.97 -1.10
N SER A 23 -13.02 -16.26 -1.23
CA SER A 23 -13.19 -17.17 -0.09
C SER A 23 -11.89 -17.59 0.61
N HIS A 24 -10.72 -17.20 0.10
CA HIS A 24 -9.43 -17.47 0.75
C HIS A 24 -9.16 -16.46 1.88
N PHE A 25 -9.91 -16.59 2.98
CA PHE A 25 -9.78 -15.72 4.15
C PHE A 25 -8.46 -15.91 4.93
N ASP A 26 -7.77 -17.03 4.72
CA ASP A 26 -6.51 -17.37 5.40
C ASP A 26 -5.44 -16.26 5.26
N ILE A 27 -5.42 -15.55 4.13
CA ILE A 27 -4.50 -14.42 3.88
C ILE A 27 -4.76 -13.31 4.90
N PHE A 28 -6.03 -12.93 5.09
CA PHE A 28 -6.40 -11.85 6.01
C PHE A 28 -6.17 -12.26 7.46
N ASP A 29 -6.47 -13.51 7.83
CA ASP A 29 -6.25 -14.01 9.18
C ASP A 29 -4.76 -13.98 9.56
N HIS A 30 -3.88 -14.44 8.67
CA HIS A 30 -2.43 -14.40 8.89
C HIS A 30 -1.89 -12.99 9.12
N HIS A 31 -2.29 -12.04 8.28
CA HIS A 31 -1.88 -10.64 8.42
C HIS A 31 -2.51 -9.98 9.65
N ALA A 32 -3.75 -10.32 10.00
CA ALA A 32 -4.42 -9.80 11.19
C ALA A 32 -3.73 -10.28 12.47
N ASP A 33 -3.35 -11.55 12.55
CA ASP A 33 -2.57 -12.10 13.66
C ASP A 33 -1.24 -11.36 13.83
N THR A 34 -0.56 -11.08 12.71
CA THR A 34 0.70 -10.31 12.69
C THR A 34 0.49 -8.89 13.23
N VAL A 35 -0.55 -8.19 12.78
CA VAL A 35 -0.91 -6.84 13.27
C VAL A 35 -1.20 -6.87 14.77
N ILE A 36 -2.03 -7.81 15.23
CA ILE A 36 -2.40 -7.94 16.64
C ILE A 36 -1.16 -8.20 17.50
N SER A 37 -0.24 -9.05 17.04
CA SER A 37 1.03 -9.31 17.72
C SER A 37 1.86 -8.04 17.90
N ILE A 38 2.05 -7.28 16.82
CA ILE A 38 2.80 -6.01 16.81
C ILE A 38 2.13 -4.98 17.74
N MET A 39 0.80 -4.87 17.71
CA MET A 39 0.06 -3.96 18.59
C MET A 39 0.26 -4.34 20.05
N LYS A 40 0.15 -5.64 20.40
CA LYS A 40 0.39 -6.13 21.76
C LYS A 40 1.81 -5.83 22.23
N GLU A 41 2.81 -6.00 21.37
CA GLU A 41 4.20 -5.69 21.69
C GLU A 41 4.39 -4.19 22.00
N ARG A 42 3.87 -3.31 21.14
CA ARG A 42 3.95 -1.85 21.37
C ARG A 42 3.24 -1.42 22.64
N MET A 43 2.04 -1.95 22.90
CA MET A 43 1.28 -1.66 24.11
C MET A 43 2.03 -2.12 25.37
N ARG A 44 2.66 -3.31 25.35
CA ARG A 44 3.50 -3.80 26.46
C ARG A 44 4.72 -2.91 26.70
N GLY A 45 5.29 -2.33 25.64
CA GLY A 45 6.36 -1.34 25.73
C GLY A 45 5.91 0.05 26.20
N GLY A 46 4.61 0.28 26.42
CA GLY A 46 4.07 1.58 26.80
C GLY A 46 4.03 2.61 25.68
N TYR A 47 4.15 2.17 24.42
CA TYR A 47 4.16 3.05 23.25
C TYR A 47 2.75 3.20 22.67
N ALA A 48 2.42 4.43 22.24
CA ALA A 48 1.24 4.67 21.44
C ALA A 48 1.37 4.02 20.05
N ILE A 49 0.22 3.67 19.47
CA ILE A 49 0.13 3.04 18.15
C ILE A 49 -0.49 4.03 17.17
N ASP A 50 0.20 4.24 16.06
CA ASP A 50 -0.41 4.85 14.88
C ASP A 50 -1.29 3.79 14.19
N PHE A 51 -2.59 3.86 14.45
CA PHE A 51 -3.55 2.90 13.92
C PHE A 51 -3.71 3.00 12.41
N GLN A 52 -3.66 4.21 11.84
CA GLN A 52 -3.77 4.42 10.40
C GLN A 52 -2.55 3.80 9.70
N GLY A 53 -1.35 4.02 10.23
CA GLY A 53 -0.12 3.43 9.71
C GLY A 53 -0.12 1.90 9.73
N ILE A 54 -0.57 1.27 10.82
CA ILE A 54 -0.54 -0.20 10.93
C ILE A 54 -1.63 -0.88 10.08
N ILE A 55 -2.83 -0.30 10.00
CA ILE A 55 -3.90 -0.83 9.14
C ILE A 55 -3.61 -0.58 7.66
N GLY A 56 -2.94 0.52 7.32
CA GLY A 56 -2.42 0.73 5.96
C GLY A 56 -1.45 -0.38 5.53
N ARG A 57 -0.54 -0.80 6.41
CA ARG A 57 0.39 -1.93 6.18
C ARG A 57 -0.32 -3.26 6.04
N PHE A 58 -1.27 -3.55 6.92
CA PHE A 58 -2.15 -4.71 6.81
C PHE A 58 -2.84 -4.78 5.45
N THR A 59 -3.38 -3.64 5.00
CA THR A 59 -4.07 -3.52 3.73
C THR A 59 -3.11 -3.77 2.57
N MET A 60 -1.89 -3.21 2.64
CA MET A 60 -0.87 -3.39 1.60
C MET A 60 -0.42 -4.85 1.49
N ASP A 61 -0.08 -5.49 2.60
CA ASP A 61 0.37 -6.90 2.61
C ASP A 61 -0.74 -7.83 2.14
N SER A 62 -1.96 -7.67 2.66
CA SER A 62 -3.12 -8.48 2.25
C SER A 62 -3.47 -8.27 0.78
N ALA A 63 -3.47 -7.03 0.29
CA ALA A 63 -3.83 -6.74 -1.10
C ALA A 63 -2.78 -7.23 -2.09
N THR A 64 -1.49 -7.09 -1.77
CA THR A 64 -0.40 -7.52 -2.66
C THR A 64 -0.31 -9.04 -2.73
N GLU A 65 -0.49 -9.73 -1.60
CA GLU A 65 -0.58 -11.19 -1.56
C GLU A 65 -1.82 -11.69 -2.33
N PHE A 66 -2.97 -11.04 -2.15
CA PHE A 66 -4.20 -11.41 -2.84
C PHE A 66 -4.14 -11.17 -4.36
N LEU A 67 -3.68 -9.99 -4.79
CA LEU A 67 -3.72 -9.57 -6.20
C LEU A 67 -2.54 -10.08 -7.03
N VAL A 68 -1.36 -10.15 -6.43
CA VAL A 68 -0.10 -10.42 -7.13
C VAL A 68 0.52 -11.77 -6.71
N GLY A 69 0.05 -12.36 -5.60
CA GLY A 69 0.60 -13.60 -5.05
C GLY A 69 1.94 -13.39 -4.35
N CYS A 70 2.30 -12.15 -4.02
CA CYS A 70 3.51 -11.81 -3.28
C CYS A 70 3.21 -10.78 -2.18
N CYS A 71 3.64 -11.08 -0.97
CA CYS A 71 3.55 -10.14 0.15
C CYS A 71 4.72 -9.14 0.09
N VAL A 72 4.42 -7.86 0.28
CA VAL A 72 5.43 -6.78 0.40
C VAL A 72 6.13 -6.81 1.77
N ASP A 73 5.61 -7.59 2.71
CA ASP A 73 6.14 -7.78 4.05
C ASP A 73 6.32 -6.46 4.81
N SER A 74 5.39 -5.51 4.59
CA SER A 74 5.37 -4.21 5.22
C SER A 74 5.12 -4.24 6.72
N LEU A 75 4.44 -5.28 7.22
CA LEU A 75 4.28 -5.55 8.64
C LEU A 75 5.55 -6.10 9.30
N LYS A 76 6.43 -6.77 8.53
CA LYS A 76 7.73 -7.26 9.00
C LYS A 76 8.81 -6.18 8.93
N ALA A 77 8.61 -5.18 8.06
CA ALA A 77 9.46 -4.01 8.01
C ALA A 77 9.41 -3.22 9.34
N ASN A 78 10.44 -2.43 9.60
CA ASN A 78 10.51 -1.65 10.82
C ASN A 78 9.39 -0.58 10.84
N ILE A 79 8.35 -0.79 11.64
CA ILE A 79 7.19 0.12 11.68
C ILE A 79 7.59 1.37 12.47
N PRO A 80 7.37 2.59 11.93
CA PRO A 80 7.65 3.84 12.64
C PRO A 80 6.90 3.97 13.96
N TYR A 81 7.53 4.55 14.98
CA TYR A 81 6.85 5.01 16.19
C TYR A 81 6.11 6.33 15.94
N VAL A 82 5.12 6.65 16.78
CA VAL A 82 4.44 7.94 16.70
C VAL A 82 5.43 9.09 16.91
N PRO A 83 5.30 10.20 16.15
CA PRO A 83 6.08 11.40 16.43
C PRO A 83 5.65 11.89 17.82
N ASN A 84 6.57 11.90 18.80
CA ASN A 84 6.46 12.30 20.22
C ASN A 84 6.93 11.23 21.23
N VAL A 85 7.50 10.10 20.78
CA VAL A 85 8.21 9.19 21.68
C VAL A 85 9.57 9.80 22.06
N LEU A 86 9.86 9.92 23.37
CA LEU A 86 11.10 10.52 23.90
C LEU A 86 12.37 9.71 23.55
N PHE A 87 12.24 8.39 23.49
CA PHE A 87 13.35 7.47 23.21
C PHE A 87 12.88 6.35 22.26
N PRO A 88 12.65 6.63 20.97
CA PRO A 88 12.34 5.57 20.03
C PRO A 88 13.59 4.68 19.88
N PRO A 89 13.43 3.35 19.83
CA PRO A 89 14.49 2.45 19.38
C PRO A 89 15.09 2.91 18.05
N SER A 90 16.37 2.64 17.80
CA SER A 90 16.99 2.95 16.50
C SER A 90 16.28 2.17 15.39
N GLN A 91 15.70 2.87 14.43
CA GLN A 91 15.02 2.25 13.28
C GLN A 91 15.71 2.63 11.98
N SER A 92 16.14 1.64 11.19
CA SER A 92 16.57 1.87 9.81
C SER A 92 15.34 2.10 8.92
N ARG A 93 15.34 3.17 8.13
CA ARG A 93 14.34 3.35 7.07
C ARG A 93 14.61 2.35 5.95
N GLY A 94 13.89 1.24 5.95
CA GLY A 94 13.93 0.24 4.88
C GLY A 94 13.23 0.72 3.61
N GLU A 95 13.56 0.10 2.48
CA GLU A 95 12.96 0.40 1.16
C GLU A 95 11.42 0.26 1.17
N VAL A 96 10.89 -0.71 1.91
CA VAL A 96 9.44 -0.91 2.09
C VAL A 96 8.76 0.30 2.74
N ASN A 97 9.43 0.98 3.69
CA ASN A 97 8.87 2.19 4.30
C ASN A 97 8.81 3.35 3.30
N LYS A 98 9.85 3.52 2.47
CA LYS A 98 9.86 4.52 1.40
C LYS A 98 8.75 4.27 0.38
N PHE A 99 8.53 3.00 0.03
CA PHE A 99 7.43 2.60 -0.84
C PHE A 99 6.06 2.99 -0.25
N ILE A 100 5.80 2.69 1.02
CA ILE A 100 4.53 3.01 1.69
C ILE A 100 4.32 4.52 1.80
N GLU A 101 5.35 5.26 2.18
CA GLU A 101 5.32 6.72 2.23
C GLU A 101 4.95 7.30 0.86
N ALA A 102 5.66 6.90 -0.20
CA ALA A 102 5.39 7.35 -1.57
C ALA A 102 3.99 6.93 -2.07
N PHE A 103 3.55 5.71 -1.75
CA PHE A 103 2.20 5.26 -2.11
C PHE A 103 1.12 6.12 -1.44
N ASN A 104 1.25 6.41 -0.15
CA ASN A 104 0.31 7.25 0.58
C ASN A 104 0.31 8.69 0.07
N GLU A 105 1.47 9.25 -0.27
CA GLU A 105 1.58 10.58 -0.89
C GLU A 105 0.84 10.63 -2.24
N ALA A 106 1.02 9.61 -3.09
CA ALA A 106 0.31 9.53 -4.36
C ALA A 106 -1.22 9.42 -4.16
N MET A 107 -1.66 8.57 -3.22
CA MET A 107 -3.07 8.40 -2.89
C MET A 107 -3.70 9.67 -2.33
N GLN A 108 -2.97 10.42 -1.50
CA GLN A 108 -3.42 11.70 -0.98
C GLN A 108 -3.59 12.73 -2.10
N ALA A 109 -2.61 12.85 -3.00
CA ALA A 109 -2.71 13.75 -4.14
C ALA A 109 -3.90 13.39 -5.05
N ILE A 110 -4.17 12.10 -5.28
CA ILE A 110 -5.35 11.64 -6.02
C ILE A 110 -6.63 12.03 -5.28
N ALA A 111 -6.71 11.81 -3.96
CA ALA A 111 -7.87 12.19 -3.16
C ALA A 111 -8.13 13.71 -3.20
N GLU A 112 -7.08 14.52 -3.16
CA GLU A 112 -7.19 15.97 -3.30
C GLU A 112 -7.73 16.38 -4.67
N ARG A 113 -7.31 15.71 -5.75
CA ARG A 113 -7.87 15.94 -7.10
C ARG A 113 -9.36 15.62 -7.16
N GLU A 114 -9.79 14.52 -6.54
CA GLU A 114 -11.22 14.14 -6.45
C GLU A 114 -12.03 15.17 -5.65
N ILE A 115 -11.50 15.64 -4.53
CA ILE A 115 -12.15 16.67 -3.69
C ILE A 115 -12.29 17.99 -4.44
N LEU A 116 -11.26 18.40 -5.18
CA LEU A 116 -11.26 19.63 -5.98
C LEU A 116 -12.13 19.52 -7.24
N GLY A 117 -12.41 18.31 -7.72
CA GLY A 117 -13.18 18.09 -8.93
C GLY A 117 -12.60 18.86 -10.12
N TYR A 118 -13.43 19.53 -10.92
CA TYR A 118 -12.98 20.12 -12.19
C TYR A 118 -11.89 21.19 -12.09
N ILE A 119 -11.65 21.80 -10.91
CA ILE A 119 -10.61 22.83 -10.72
C ILE A 119 -9.25 22.27 -10.33
N TRP A 120 -9.12 20.97 -10.05
CA TRP A 120 -7.84 20.36 -9.66
C TRP A 120 -6.66 20.72 -10.59
N PRO A 121 -6.82 20.82 -11.94
CA PRO A 121 -5.68 21.12 -12.81
C PRO A 121 -5.08 22.50 -12.55
N LEU A 122 -5.86 23.44 -11.99
CA LEU A 122 -5.37 24.78 -11.65
C LEU A 122 -4.35 24.77 -10.51
N TYR A 123 -4.38 23.74 -9.67
CA TYR A 123 -3.45 23.55 -8.55
C TYR A 123 -2.20 22.76 -8.95
N GLU A 124 -2.16 22.21 -10.16
CA GLU A 124 -1.08 21.38 -10.69
C GLU A 124 -0.55 21.85 -12.07
N ILE A 125 -0.74 23.13 -12.41
CA ILE A 125 -0.38 23.68 -13.73
C ILE A 125 1.10 23.44 -14.09
N PHE A 126 1.99 23.51 -13.09
CA PHE A 126 3.44 23.49 -13.31
C PHE A 126 4.10 22.14 -12.97
N ARG A 127 3.42 21.26 -12.25
CA ARG A 127 3.95 19.96 -11.86
C ARG A 127 2.83 18.98 -11.54
N ASP A 128 3.03 17.74 -11.94
CA ASP A 128 2.22 16.61 -11.48
C ASP A 128 2.69 16.21 -10.08
N THR A 129 1.82 16.39 -9.08
CA THR A 129 2.12 16.08 -7.68
C THR A 129 2.38 14.59 -7.46
N THR A 130 1.83 13.73 -8.32
CA THR A 130 2.00 12.27 -8.25
C THR A 130 3.27 11.77 -8.93
N ALA A 131 3.96 12.58 -9.73
CA ALA A 131 5.09 12.12 -10.54
C ALA A 131 6.28 11.59 -9.73
N GLU A 132 6.71 12.30 -8.67
CA GLU A 132 7.84 11.84 -7.83
C GLU A 132 7.49 10.60 -6.99
N PRO A 133 6.36 10.58 -6.25
CA PRO A 133 5.99 9.38 -5.49
C PRO A 133 5.81 8.14 -6.39
N MET A 134 5.25 8.33 -7.59
CA MET A 134 5.08 7.23 -8.54
C MET A 134 6.39 6.64 -9.04
N LYS A 135 7.50 7.40 -9.11
CA LYS A 135 8.82 6.81 -9.44
C LYS A 135 9.26 5.79 -8.40
N ILE A 136 9.05 6.07 -7.11
CA ILE A 136 9.40 5.17 -6.01
C ILE A 136 8.50 3.92 -6.06
N VAL A 137 7.20 4.13 -6.25
CA VAL A 137 6.21 3.05 -6.38
C VAL A 137 6.55 2.13 -7.56
N SER A 138 6.82 2.70 -8.74
CA SER A 138 7.22 1.93 -9.92
C SER A 138 8.54 1.20 -9.71
N ALA A 139 9.56 1.86 -9.16
CA ALA A 139 10.85 1.21 -8.89
C ALA A 139 10.72 0.00 -7.96
N PHE A 140 9.79 0.04 -7.00
CA PHE A 140 9.50 -1.07 -6.11
C PHE A 140 8.72 -2.21 -6.79
N LEU A 141 7.72 -1.89 -7.61
CA LEU A 141 6.82 -2.87 -8.24
C LEU A 141 7.37 -3.51 -9.52
N ASP A 142 8.13 -2.77 -10.33
CA ASP A 142 8.69 -3.23 -11.59
C ASP A 142 9.40 -4.59 -11.50
N PRO A 143 10.31 -4.85 -10.54
CA PRO A 143 10.97 -6.15 -10.43
C PRO A 143 10.00 -7.29 -10.08
N ILE A 144 8.97 -7.01 -9.28
CA ILE A 144 7.93 -7.98 -8.90
C ILE A 144 7.12 -8.37 -10.14
N VAL A 145 6.68 -7.37 -10.91
CA VAL A 145 5.91 -7.58 -12.13
C VAL A 145 6.73 -8.34 -13.17
N ARG A 146 8.00 -7.95 -13.39
CA ARG A 146 8.90 -8.67 -14.32
C ARG A 146 9.05 -10.13 -13.94
N SER A 147 9.32 -10.41 -12.66
CA SER A 147 9.46 -11.77 -12.15
C SER A 147 8.17 -12.60 -12.34
N ALA A 148 7.00 -11.98 -12.16
CA ALA A 148 5.71 -12.64 -12.35
C ALA A 148 5.43 -12.95 -13.84
N VAL A 149 5.83 -12.07 -14.75
CA VAL A 149 5.71 -12.28 -16.20
C VAL A 149 6.63 -13.41 -16.68
N GLU A 150 7.89 -13.43 -16.21
CA GLU A 150 8.86 -14.48 -16.55
C GLU A 150 8.41 -15.87 -16.10
N LYS A 151 7.81 -16.01 -14.91
CA LYS A 151 7.29 -17.30 -14.40
C LYS A 151 6.11 -17.86 -15.20
N LYS A 152 5.45 -17.04 -16.02
CA LYS A 152 4.26 -17.41 -16.79
C LYS A 152 4.60 -17.82 -18.23
N GLN A 153 5.82 -17.56 -18.68
CA GLN A 153 6.38 -18.06 -19.94
C GLN A 153 6.91 -19.50 -19.76
#